data_AF-A0A2V8VY62-F1
#
_entry.id   AF-A0A2V8VY62-F1
#
_cell.length_a   1.000
_cell.length_b   1.000
_cell.length_c   1.000
_cell.angle_alpha   90.00
_cell.angle_beta   90.00
_cell.angle_gamma   90.00
#
_symmetry.space_group_name_H-M   'P 1'
#
loop_
_entity.id
_entity.type
_entity.pdbx_description
1 polymer ?
#
loop_
_entity_poly.entity_id
_entity_poly.type
_entity_poly.pdbx_seq_one_letter_code
_entity_poly.pdbx_strand_id
1 'polypeptide(L)'
;MTDVDGLHSSFLTTDENGQRLFAITSSGGTPQNAALTLVQLAAVPLGIRTVAPATVSAMAGATLTIRGSGFQSGTIVTINGKSAAVTFKVPTLFLVVIPSLTPGSQQIVITNPDGESVSLDAAFFAN
;
A
#
# COMPACT_ATOMS: atom_id res chain seq x y z
N MET A 1 4.12 -23.03 37.39
CA MET A 1 4.80 -23.19 36.09
C MET A 1 4.30 -22.05 35.23
N THR A 2 5.15 -21.05 35.02
CA THR A 2 4.82 -19.89 34.20
C THR A 2 4.77 -20.35 32.75
N ASP A 3 3.65 -20.08 32.10
CA ASP A 3 3.44 -20.12 30.66
C ASP A 3 4.74 -19.86 29.86
N VAL A 4 5.19 -20.85 29.08
CA VAL A 4 6.45 -20.81 28.28
C VAL A 4 6.16 -20.80 26.76
N ASP A 5 4.93 -21.03 26.35
CA ASP A 5 4.51 -21.01 24.96
C ASP A 5 3.85 -19.67 24.66
N GLY A 6 4.59 -18.77 24.01
CA GLY A 6 4.11 -17.44 23.57
C GLY A 6 2.95 -17.45 22.55
N LEU A 7 2.04 -18.42 22.61
CA LEU A 7 0.85 -18.57 21.78
C LEU A 7 -0.42 -18.02 22.47
N HIS A 8 -0.26 -17.02 23.34
CA HIS A 8 -1.35 -16.13 23.72
C HIS A 8 -1.64 -15.04 22.68
N SER A 9 -0.85 -14.98 21.60
CA SER A 9 -0.97 -13.95 20.57
C SER A 9 -1.93 -14.38 19.47
N SER A 10 -2.99 -13.60 19.25
CA SER A 10 -3.77 -13.66 18.02
C SER A 10 -2.87 -13.24 16.86
N PHE A 11 -2.50 -14.18 15.99
CA PHE A 11 -1.72 -13.87 14.79
C PHE A 11 -2.68 -13.51 13.66
N LEU A 12 -2.53 -12.29 13.13
CA LEU A 12 -3.18 -11.83 11.90
C LEU A 12 -2.09 -11.55 10.87
N THR A 13 -2.16 -12.19 9.71
CA THR A 13 -1.26 -11.92 8.59
C THR A 13 -2.02 -11.93 7.27
N THR A 14 -1.40 -11.40 6.22
CA THR A 14 -1.95 -11.45 4.86
C THR A 14 -1.11 -12.37 3.97
N ASP A 15 -1.65 -12.78 2.81
CA ASP A 15 -0.83 -13.36 1.75
C ASP A 15 0.04 -12.28 1.06
N GLU A 16 0.91 -12.71 0.15
CA GLU A 16 1.83 -11.87 -0.62
C GLU A 16 1.14 -10.80 -1.49
N ASN A 17 -0.10 -11.06 -1.90
CA ASN A 17 -0.91 -10.14 -2.72
C ASN A 17 -1.91 -9.33 -1.87
N GLY A 18 -2.06 -9.63 -0.58
CA GLY A 18 -3.00 -8.95 0.31
C GLY A 18 -4.48 -9.30 0.10
N GLN A 19 -4.79 -10.39 -0.62
CA GLN A 19 -6.16 -10.82 -0.89
C GLN A 19 -6.74 -11.72 0.21
N ARG A 20 -5.87 -12.40 0.96
CA ARG A 20 -6.28 -13.30 2.05
C ARG A 20 -5.78 -12.78 3.38
N LEU A 21 -6.66 -12.83 4.37
CA LEU A 21 -6.31 -12.66 5.79
C LEU A 21 -6.31 -14.03 6.46
N PHE A 22 -5.25 -14.32 7.20
CA PHE A 22 -5.13 -15.51 8.03
C PHE A 22 -5.15 -15.08 9.48
N ALA A 23 -6.13 -15.57 10.24
CA ALA A 23 -6.22 -15.34 11.67
C ALA A 23 -6.12 -16.68 12.41
N ILE A 24 -5.27 -16.74 13.43
CA ILE A 24 -5.26 -17.85 14.39
C ILE A 24 -5.94 -17.38 15.67
N THR A 25 -7.07 -17.99 16.01
CA THR A 25 -7.82 -17.67 17.23
C THR A 25 -7.85 -18.88 18.15
N SER A 26 -7.36 -18.76 19.39
CA SER A 26 -7.57 -19.77 20.43
C SER A 26 -8.77 -19.39 21.29
N SER A 27 -9.78 -20.26 21.35
CA SER A 27 -10.85 -20.08 22.33
C SER A 27 -10.32 -20.43 23.72
N GLY A 28 -10.17 -19.43 24.58
CA GLY A 28 -9.74 -19.62 25.97
C GLY A 28 -8.22 -19.54 26.23
N GLY A 29 -7.43 -19.03 25.29
CA GLY A 29 -5.99 -18.78 25.51
C GLY A 29 -5.11 -20.03 25.46
N THR A 30 -5.68 -21.23 25.28
CA THR A 30 -4.90 -22.47 25.17
C THR A 30 -4.65 -22.84 23.70
N PRO A 31 -3.45 -23.34 23.35
CA PRO A 31 -3.09 -23.68 21.97
C PRO A 31 -3.94 -24.83 21.39
N GLN A 32 -4.51 -25.67 22.25
CA GLN A 32 -5.28 -26.86 21.84
C GLN A 32 -6.65 -26.52 21.22
N ASN A 33 -7.13 -25.28 21.40
CA ASN A 33 -8.39 -24.78 20.85
C ASN A 33 -8.15 -23.71 19.76
N ALA A 34 -6.97 -23.70 19.14
CA ALA A 34 -6.66 -22.80 18.04
C ALA A 34 -7.41 -23.19 16.77
N ALA A 35 -8.09 -22.22 16.15
CA ALA A 35 -8.72 -22.34 14.84
C ALA A 35 -8.03 -21.41 13.84
N LEU A 36 -7.86 -21.89 12.61
CA LEU A 36 -7.44 -21.07 11.48
C LEU A 36 -8.68 -20.50 10.80
N THR A 37 -8.80 -19.18 10.77
CA THR A 37 -9.81 -18.49 9.97
C THR A 37 -9.14 -17.89 8.75
N LEU A 38 -9.71 -18.16 7.57
CA LEU A 38 -9.30 -17.55 6.30
C LEU A 38 -10.42 -16.65 5.81
N VAL A 39 -10.11 -15.38 5.60
CA VAL A 39 -11.00 -14.43 4.95
C VAL A 39 -10.48 -14.14 3.56
N GLN A 40 -11.29 -14.45 2.54
CA GLN A 40 -10.99 -14.15 1.14
C GLN A 40 -11.66 -12.82 0.77
N LEU A 41 -10.87 -11.84 0.36
CA LEU A 41 -11.37 -10.58 -0.17
C LEU A 41 -11.80 -10.77 -1.63
N ALA A 42 -12.87 -10.08 -2.03
CA ALA A 42 -13.37 -10.10 -3.41
C ALA A 42 -12.38 -9.43 -4.38
N ALA A 43 -11.63 -8.44 -3.90
CA ALA A 43 -10.55 -7.76 -4.63
C ALA A 43 -9.39 -7.44 -3.68
N VAL A 44 -8.19 -7.26 -4.23
CA VAL A 44 -7.03 -6.77 -3.46
C VAL A 44 -7.26 -5.29 -3.15
N PRO A 45 -7.22 -4.86 -1.88
CA PRO A 45 -7.46 -3.47 -1.51
C PRO A 45 -6.37 -2.56 -2.09
N LEU A 46 -6.81 -1.40 -2.60
CA LEU A 46 -5.90 -0.37 -3.11
C LEU A 46 -5.10 0.26 -1.95
N GLY A 47 -3.77 0.25 -2.07
CA GLY A 47 -2.90 0.77 -1.01
C GLY A 47 -1.55 1.24 -1.51
N ILE A 48 -0.99 2.26 -0.83
CA ILE A 48 0.39 2.72 -1.02
C ILE A 48 1.22 2.19 0.14
N ARG A 49 2.35 1.56 -0.18
CA ARG A 49 3.28 0.99 0.81
C ARG A 49 4.55 1.82 0.95
N THR A 50 5.24 2.09 -0.16
CA THR A 50 6.45 2.91 -0.14
C THR A 50 6.53 3.82 -1.37
N VAL A 51 7.17 4.97 -1.18
CA VAL A 51 7.49 5.94 -2.23
C VAL A 51 8.98 6.21 -2.17
N ALA A 52 9.68 6.13 -3.30
CA ALA A 52 11.11 6.34 -3.36
C ALA A 52 11.53 7.01 -4.69
N PRO A 53 12.53 7.90 -4.68
CA PRO A 53 13.22 8.44 -3.50
C PRO A 53 12.31 9.36 -2.65
N ALA A 54 12.67 9.55 -1.37
CA ALA A 54 11.91 10.42 -0.45
C ALA A 54 12.04 11.91 -0.76
N THR A 55 13.05 12.29 -1.56
CA THR A 55 13.28 13.66 -2.02
C THR A 55 13.63 13.66 -3.50
N VAL A 56 13.08 14.62 -4.24
CA VAL A 56 13.25 14.81 -5.69
C VAL A 56 13.26 16.30 -6.03
N SER A 57 13.68 16.65 -7.24
CA SER A 57 13.51 18.02 -7.75
C SER A 57 12.02 18.33 -7.99
N ALA A 58 11.61 19.56 -7.69
CA ALA A 58 10.30 20.11 -8.04
C ALA A 58 10.14 20.37 -9.55
N MET A 59 11.22 20.31 -10.33
CA MET A 59 11.16 20.37 -11.78
C MET A 59 10.53 19.09 -12.35
N ALA A 60 9.82 19.24 -13.47
CA ALA A 60 9.27 18.09 -14.18
C ALA A 60 10.38 17.12 -14.65
N GLY A 61 10.05 15.83 -14.70
CA GLY A 61 10.92 14.80 -15.30
C GLY A 61 11.64 13.88 -14.32
N ALA A 62 11.65 14.20 -13.02
CA ALA A 62 12.14 13.27 -12.00
C ALA A 62 11.23 12.03 -11.91
N THR A 63 11.79 10.86 -11.63
CA THR A 63 11.04 9.59 -11.55
C THR A 63 10.88 9.14 -10.11
N LEU A 64 9.65 8.77 -9.72
CA LEU A 64 9.31 8.10 -8.48
C LEU A 64 8.95 6.64 -8.73
N THR A 65 9.38 5.78 -7.82
CA THR A 65 8.88 4.42 -7.67
C THR A 65 7.86 4.40 -6.53
N ILE A 66 6.63 4.00 -6.85
CA ILE A 66 5.57 3.79 -5.87
C ILE A 66 5.30 2.31 -5.80
N ARG A 67 5.41 1.72 -4.61
CA ARG A 67 5.04 0.33 -4.34
C ARG A 67 3.76 0.27 -3.53
N GLY A 68 2.92 -0.71 -3.82
CA GLY A 68 1.61 -0.82 -3.21
C GLY A 68 0.89 -2.12 -3.57
N SER A 69 -0.43 -2.09 -3.49
CA SER A 69 -1.34 -3.19 -3.80
C SER A 69 -2.59 -2.68 -4.51
N GLY A 70 -3.31 -3.58 -5.18
CA GLY A 70 -4.62 -3.27 -5.77
C GLY A 70 -4.58 -2.37 -7.00
N PHE A 71 -3.42 -2.21 -7.66
CA PHE A 71 -3.31 -1.39 -8.86
C PHE A 71 -3.93 -2.10 -10.08
N GLN A 72 -5.02 -1.54 -10.62
CA GLN A 72 -5.75 -2.10 -11.77
C GLN A 72 -5.33 -1.47 -13.09
N SER A 73 -5.48 -2.11 -14.24
CA SER A 73 -5.23 -1.42 -15.52
C SER A 73 -6.06 -0.13 -15.63
N GLY A 74 -5.45 1.00 -16.00
CA GLY A 74 -6.14 2.32 -16.03
C GLY A 74 -6.09 3.17 -14.75
N THR A 75 -5.52 2.70 -13.63
CA THR A 75 -5.22 3.56 -12.47
C THR A 75 -4.48 4.84 -12.87
N ILE A 76 -4.92 5.96 -12.32
CA ILE A 76 -4.28 7.27 -12.46
C ILE A 76 -3.56 7.66 -11.17
N VAL A 77 -2.49 8.45 -11.32
CA VAL A 77 -1.74 9.01 -10.18
C VAL A 77 -1.75 10.53 -10.31
N THR A 78 -2.04 11.21 -9.22
CA THR A 78 -1.89 12.67 -9.11
C THR A 78 -0.98 13.05 -7.94
N ILE A 79 -0.25 14.13 -8.11
CA ILE A 79 0.66 14.69 -7.12
C ILE A 79 0.22 16.14 -6.84
N ASN A 80 -0.28 16.41 -5.63
CA ASN A 80 -0.91 17.69 -5.27
C ASN A 80 -1.94 18.17 -6.33
N GLY A 81 -2.79 17.24 -6.79
CA GLY A 81 -3.83 17.50 -7.79
C GLY A 81 -3.35 17.59 -9.24
N LYS A 82 -2.03 17.52 -9.51
CA LYS A 82 -1.48 17.49 -10.87
C LYS A 82 -1.34 16.06 -11.36
N SER A 83 -1.79 15.77 -12.58
CA SER A 83 -1.61 14.44 -13.18
C SER A 83 -0.12 14.13 -13.33
N ALA A 84 0.27 12.94 -12.89
CA ALA A 84 1.63 12.43 -13.00
C ALA A 84 1.65 11.24 -13.96
N ALA A 85 2.59 11.24 -14.90
CA ALA A 85 2.61 10.25 -15.97
C ALA A 85 3.16 8.90 -15.45
N VAL A 86 2.40 7.82 -15.60
CA VAL A 86 2.85 6.47 -15.23
C VAL A 86 3.54 5.82 -16.44
N THR A 87 4.84 5.59 -16.34
CA THR A 87 5.66 5.04 -17.45
C THR A 87 5.81 3.53 -17.39
N PHE A 88 5.62 2.93 -16.21
CA PHE A 88 5.61 1.49 -16.04
C PHE A 88 4.61 1.11 -14.95
N LYS A 89 3.91 0.01 -15.19
CA LYS A 89 2.80 -0.42 -14.36
C LYS A 89 2.72 -1.93 -14.25
N VAL A 90 2.75 -2.39 -13.01
CA VAL A 90 2.33 -3.73 -12.59
C VAL A 90 1.42 -3.59 -11.37
N PRO A 91 0.68 -4.65 -10.97
CA PRO A 91 -0.30 -4.57 -9.87
C PRO A 91 0.24 -4.09 -8.50
N THR A 92 1.57 -4.07 -8.31
CA THR A 92 2.22 -3.71 -7.05
C THR A 92 3.28 -2.60 -7.18
N LEU A 93 3.51 -2.08 -8.38
CA LEU A 93 4.55 -1.08 -8.63
C LEU A 93 4.20 -0.16 -9.79
N PHE A 94 4.35 1.14 -9.55
CA PHE A 94 4.36 2.18 -10.58
C PHE A 94 5.73 2.86 -10.65
N LEU A 95 6.17 3.15 -11.87
CA LEU A 95 7.12 4.23 -12.12
C LEU A 95 6.35 5.44 -12.62
N VAL A 96 6.53 6.57 -11.94
CA VAL A 96 5.78 7.80 -12.18
C VAL A 96 6.76 8.94 -12.45
N VAL A 97 6.51 9.71 -13.50
CA VAL A 97 7.25 10.93 -13.81
C VAL A 97 6.56 12.11 -13.17
N ILE A 98 7.33 12.85 -12.37
CA ILE A 98 6.89 14.03 -11.64
C ILE A 98 6.58 15.17 -12.63
N PRO A 99 5.40 15.82 -12.52
CA PRO A 99 5.12 17.06 -13.23
C PRO A 99 5.84 18.24 -12.56
N SER A 100 5.76 19.46 -13.10
CA SER A 100 6.30 20.62 -12.37
C SER A 100 5.51 20.87 -11.08
N LEU A 101 6.20 20.87 -9.93
CA LEU A 101 5.63 21.03 -8.60
C LEU A 101 6.09 22.33 -7.94
N THR A 102 5.45 22.69 -6.83
CA THR A 102 5.95 23.72 -5.91
C THR A 102 6.81 23.03 -4.86
N PRO A 103 7.99 23.56 -4.49
CA PRO A 103 8.82 22.97 -3.44
C PRO A 103 8.06 22.77 -2.13
N GLY A 104 8.32 21.66 -1.44
CA GLY A 104 7.66 21.27 -0.19
C GLY A 104 7.17 19.81 -0.19
N SER A 105 6.46 19.44 0.87
CA SER A 105 5.83 18.12 1.00
C SER A 105 4.70 17.94 -0.02
N GLN A 106 4.68 16.79 -0.69
CA GLN A 106 3.71 16.50 -1.75
C GLN A 106 2.77 15.37 -1.33
N GLN A 107 1.47 15.54 -1.56
CA GLN A 107 0.50 14.46 -1.44
C GLN A 107 0.46 13.65 -2.74
N ILE A 108 0.38 12.32 -2.62
CA ILE A 108 0.07 11.43 -3.74
C ILE A 108 -1.36 10.92 -3.58
N VAL A 109 -2.13 10.96 -4.66
CA VAL A 109 -3.44 10.30 -4.75
C VAL A 109 -3.41 9.32 -5.91
N ILE A 110 -3.84 8.09 -5.65
CA ILE A 110 -3.98 7.02 -6.64
C ILE A 110 -5.45 6.67 -6.74
N THR A 111 -5.99 6.66 -7.95
CA THR A 111 -7.41 6.35 -8.23
C THR A 111 -7.52 5.25 -9.27
N ASN A 112 -8.20 4.17 -8.93
CA ASN A 112 -8.52 3.08 -9.85
C ASN A 112 -9.76 3.40 -10.72
N PRO A 113 -9.95 2.72 -11.86
CA PRO A 113 -11.11 2.96 -12.74
C PRO A 113 -12.47 2.63 -12.13
N ASP A 114 -12.50 1.77 -11.11
CA ASP A 114 -13.70 1.45 -10.33
C ASP A 114 -14.10 2.55 -9.33
N GLY A 115 -13.27 3.60 -9.21
CA GLY A 115 -13.49 4.73 -8.32
C GLY A 115 -12.80 4.62 -6.97
N GLU A 116 -12.20 3.48 -6.62
CA GLU A 116 -11.42 3.38 -5.38
C GLU A 116 -10.23 4.35 -5.43
N SER A 117 -9.97 5.02 -4.31
CA SER A 117 -8.88 5.98 -4.19
C SER A 117 -8.16 5.84 -2.86
N VAL A 118 -6.85 6.06 -2.89
CA VAL A 118 -5.99 6.14 -1.70
C VAL A 118 -5.12 7.39 -1.80
N SER A 119 -4.94 8.08 -0.67
CA SER A 119 -4.07 9.24 -0.55
C SER A 119 -2.96 8.98 0.45
N LEU A 120 -1.76 9.45 0.15
CA LEU A 120 -0.65 9.51 1.09
C LEU A 120 -0.19 10.96 1.21
N ASP A 121 -0.48 11.56 2.36
CA ASP A 121 0.00 12.90 2.70
C ASP A 121 1.51 12.90 2.96
N ALA A 122 2.18 13.99 2.57
CA ALA A 122 3.62 14.14 2.71
C ALA A 122 4.42 12.93 2.20
N ALA A 123 3.98 12.33 1.08
CA ALA A 123 4.54 11.12 0.50
C ALA A 123 6.02 11.24 0.12
N PHE A 124 6.46 12.43 -0.28
CA PHE A 124 7.84 12.79 -0.56
C PHE A 124 8.02 14.32 -0.49
N PHE A 125 9.27 14.78 -0.53
CA PHE A 125 9.64 16.20 -0.56
C PHE A 125 10.16 16.62 -1.94
N ALA A 126 9.61 17.70 -2.50
CA ALA A 126 10.11 18.33 -3.73
C ALA A 126 11.00 19.54 -3.39
N ASN A 127 12.21 19.63 -3.95
CA ASN A 127 13.14 20.75 -3.72
C ASN A 127 13.30 21.69 -4.93
#